data_AF-A0A9D2GQ24-F1
#
_entry.id   AF-A0A9D2GQ24-F1
#
_cell.length_a   1.000
_cell.length_b   1.000
_cell.length_c   1.000
_cell.angle_alpha   90.00
_cell.angle_beta   90.00
_cell.angle_gamma   90.00
#
_symmetry.space_group_name_H-M   'P 1'
#
loop_
_entity.id
_entity.type
_entity.pdbx_description
1 polymer ?
#
loop_
_entity_poly.entity_id
_entity_poly.type
_entity_poly.pdbx_seq_one_letter_code
_entity_poly.pdbx_strand_id
1 'polypeptide(L)'
;MRRIFSTIIGIILGTTLLSAQNLIGQQDTASGLWGFKDSTGNWVIAPEFNFASQFSEGLAGVCMNGKWGYINPEGEVAIPCQFDDATYFSEKLAGACKDGKWGFINRSGAMVIPFQYEEIRSFIDGLAPVKENG
;
A
#
# COMPACT_ATOMS: atom_id res chain seq x y z
N MET A 1 -26.25 3.84 -59.13
CA MET A 1 -26.72 2.62 -58.44
C MET A 1 -26.37 2.79 -56.97
N ARG A 2 -27.36 2.96 -56.10
CA ARG A 2 -27.20 3.24 -54.66
C ARG A 2 -26.79 1.96 -53.93
N ARG A 3 -25.77 2.02 -53.06
CA ARG A 3 -25.71 1.23 -51.82
C ARG A 3 -25.07 2.07 -50.73
N ILE A 4 -25.94 2.62 -49.89
CA ILE A 4 -25.63 3.21 -48.59
C ILE A 4 -25.68 2.04 -47.62
N PHE A 5 -24.62 1.83 -46.83
CA PHE A 5 -24.73 1.11 -45.56
C PHE A 5 -23.94 1.90 -44.51
N SER A 6 -24.69 2.69 -43.75
CA SER A 6 -24.35 3.09 -42.39
C SER A 6 -24.16 1.84 -41.53
N THR A 7 -23.08 1.79 -40.74
CA THR A 7 -23.13 1.24 -39.36
C THR A 7 -22.01 1.86 -38.51
N ILE A 8 -22.42 2.82 -37.68
CA ILE A 8 -22.05 3.02 -36.27
C ILE A 8 -20.57 3.22 -35.90
N ILE A 9 -20.32 4.46 -35.47
CA ILE A 9 -19.28 4.95 -34.57
C ILE A 9 -19.15 4.03 -33.35
N GLY A 10 -18.00 3.36 -33.22
CA GLY A 10 -17.60 2.64 -32.01
C GLY A 10 -16.46 3.38 -31.32
N ILE A 11 -16.72 4.60 -30.85
CA ILE A 11 -15.86 5.27 -29.89
C ILE A 11 -15.99 4.48 -28.58
N ILE A 12 -15.04 3.59 -28.29
CA ILE A 12 -14.84 3.14 -26.92
C ILE A 12 -14.05 4.25 -26.22
N LEU A 13 -14.76 5.33 -25.89
CA LEU A 13 -14.40 6.15 -24.74
C LEU A 13 -14.80 5.34 -23.51
N GLY A 14 -14.01 4.31 -23.23
CA GLY A 14 -14.01 3.63 -21.94
C GLY A 14 -13.30 4.52 -20.94
N THR A 15 -13.83 5.71 -20.67
CA THR A 15 -13.47 6.45 -19.47
C THR A 15 -14.16 5.75 -18.30
N THR A 16 -13.70 4.56 -17.94
CA THR A 16 -13.75 4.20 -16.53
C THR A 16 -12.68 5.06 -15.89
N LEU A 17 -13.12 6.21 -15.37
CA LEU A 17 -12.50 6.86 -14.25
C LEU A 17 -12.45 5.80 -13.16
N LEU A 18 -11.40 4.96 -13.15
CA LEU A 18 -11.21 3.98 -12.10
C LEU A 18 -10.78 4.80 -10.89
N SER A 19 -11.80 5.22 -10.14
CA SER A 19 -11.85 5.14 -8.68
C SER A 19 -10.58 4.49 -8.17
N ALA A 20 -9.78 5.24 -7.40
CA ALA A 20 -8.67 4.74 -6.59
C ALA A 20 -8.89 3.25 -6.30
N GLN A 21 -8.06 2.39 -6.91
CA GLN A 21 -8.34 0.97 -6.99
C GLN A 21 -8.55 0.43 -5.56
N ASN A 22 -9.77 -0.02 -5.26
CA ASN A 22 -10.08 -0.69 -4.01
C ASN A 22 -9.50 -2.10 -4.09
N LEU A 23 -8.18 -2.19 -4.00
CA LEU A 23 -7.47 -3.45 -3.92
C LEU A 23 -7.60 -4.02 -2.51
N ILE A 24 -7.91 -5.31 -2.45
CA ILE A 24 -8.07 -6.04 -1.20
C ILE A 24 -6.88 -6.97 -1.05
N GLY A 25 -6.12 -6.79 0.03
CA GLY A 25 -5.05 -7.72 0.40
C GLY A 25 -5.65 -9.07 0.79
N GLN A 26 -5.17 -10.14 0.17
CA GLN A 26 -5.59 -11.50 0.47
C GLN A 26 -4.39 -12.45 0.47
N GLN A 27 -4.35 -13.34 1.46
CA GLN A 27 -3.43 -14.46 1.49
C GLN A 27 -3.90 -15.54 0.52
N ASP A 28 -3.01 -15.96 -0.37
CA ASP A 28 -3.20 -17.13 -1.19
C ASP A 28 -2.98 -18.40 -0.36
N THR A 29 -3.94 -19.31 -0.40
CA THR A 29 -3.92 -20.53 0.42
C THR A 29 -2.90 -21.56 -0.06
N ALA A 30 -2.48 -21.49 -1.33
CA ALA A 30 -1.52 -22.45 -1.88
C ALA A 30 -0.07 -22.08 -1.50
N SER A 31 0.29 -20.81 -1.66
CA SER A 31 1.63 -20.30 -1.33
C SER A 31 1.78 -19.85 0.13
N GLY A 32 0.69 -19.47 0.78
CA GLY A 32 0.72 -18.78 2.08
C GLY A 32 1.19 -17.33 1.98
N LEU A 33 1.40 -16.80 0.77
CA LEU A 33 1.84 -15.42 0.55
C LEU A 33 0.65 -14.50 0.33
N TRP A 34 0.85 -13.22 0.62
CA TRP A 34 -0.11 -12.15 0.40
C TRP A 34 0.09 -11.53 -0.98
N GLY A 35 -1.04 -11.24 -1.62
CA GLY A 35 -1.13 -10.41 -2.82
C GLY A 35 -2.36 -9.51 -2.72
N PHE A 36 -2.71 -8.84 -3.83
CA PHE A 36 -3.84 -7.92 -3.87
C PHE A 36 -4.76 -8.22 -5.04
N LYS A 37 -6.07 -8.26 -4.74
CA LYS A 37 -7.11 -8.51 -5.72
C LYS A 37 -7.96 -7.27 -5.97
N ASP A 38 -8.51 -7.17 -7.17
CA ASP A 38 -9.58 -6.23 -7.46
C ASP A 38 -10.92 -6.68 -6.85
N SER A 39 -11.93 -5.82 -6.96
CA SER A 39 -13.30 -6.10 -6.48
C SER A 39 -13.98 -7.30 -7.14
N THR A 40 -13.46 -7.78 -8.27
CA THR A 40 -13.97 -8.95 -9.00
C THR A 40 -13.28 -10.25 -8.57
N GLY A 41 -12.23 -10.15 -7.75
CA GLY A 41 -11.47 -11.27 -7.22
C GLY A 41 -10.27 -11.68 -8.08
N ASN A 42 -9.93 -10.90 -9.11
CA ASN A 42 -8.73 -11.16 -9.92
C ASN A 42 -7.49 -10.58 -9.23
N TRP A 43 -6.37 -11.30 -9.33
CA TRP A 43 -5.09 -10.79 -8.85
C TRP A 43 -4.63 -9.61 -9.71
N VAL A 44 -4.43 -8.46 -9.07
CA VAL A 44 -3.77 -7.29 -9.67
C VAL A 44 -2.29 -7.30 -9.32
N ILE A 45 -1.99 -7.63 -8.07
CA ILE A 45 -0.64 -7.88 -7.58
C ILE A 45 -0.61 -9.33 -7.09
N ALA A 46 0.23 -10.15 -7.71
CA ALA A 46 0.30 -11.58 -7.41
C ALA A 46 0.79 -11.81 -5.97
N PRO A 47 0.45 -12.96 -5.35
CA PRO A 47 0.97 -13.33 -4.05
C PRO A 47 2.49 -13.46 -4.06
N GLU A 48 3.17 -12.54 -3.38
CA GLU A 48 4.64 -12.52 -3.28
C GLU A 48 5.15 -12.03 -1.91
N PHE A 49 4.26 -11.53 -1.06
CA PHE A 49 4.61 -10.92 0.22
C PHE A 49 4.41 -11.88 1.39
N ASN A 50 5.28 -11.85 2.39
CA ASN A 50 5.08 -12.60 3.63
C ASN A 50 3.87 -12.07 4.41
N PHE A 51 3.70 -10.75 4.41
CA PHE A 51 2.56 -10.03 4.98
C PHE A 51 2.25 -8.80 4.14
N ALA A 52 0.99 -8.38 4.15
CA ALA A 52 0.55 -7.14 3.53
C ALA A 52 -0.51 -6.47 4.39
N SER A 53 -0.44 -5.15 4.49
CA SER A 53 -1.50 -4.31 5.06
C SER A 53 -2.45 -3.85 3.95
N GLN A 54 -3.61 -3.30 4.35
CA GLN A 54 -4.51 -2.64 3.41
C GLN A 54 -3.89 -1.35 2.87
N PHE A 55 -4.32 -0.93 1.68
CA PHE A 55 -3.97 0.39 1.17
C PHE A 55 -4.54 1.48 2.06
N SER A 56 -3.70 2.43 2.45
CA SER A 56 -4.07 3.68 3.12
C SER A 56 -3.30 4.82 2.48
N GLU A 57 -3.98 5.93 2.19
CA GLU A 57 -3.39 7.09 1.49
C GLU A 57 -2.61 6.74 0.22
N GLY A 58 -3.10 5.72 -0.50
CA GLY A 58 -2.53 5.24 -1.76
C GLY A 58 -1.26 4.39 -1.63
N LEU A 59 -0.89 3.95 -0.42
CA LEU A 59 0.23 3.02 -0.21
C LEU A 59 -0.20 1.85 0.69
N ALA A 60 0.33 0.66 0.43
CA ALA A 60 0.17 -0.50 1.30
C ALA A 60 1.54 -0.93 1.81
N GLY A 61 1.65 -1.13 3.13
CA GLY A 61 2.84 -1.75 3.73
C GLY A 61 2.90 -3.23 3.37
N VAL A 62 4.05 -3.69 2.90
CA VAL A 62 4.30 -5.10 2.54
C VAL A 62 5.59 -5.60 3.17
N CYS A 63 5.61 -6.87 3.55
CA CYS A 63 6.77 -7.53 4.13
C CYS A 63 7.36 -8.52 3.13
N MET A 64 8.64 -8.34 2.79
CA MET A 64 9.42 -9.25 1.97
C MET A 64 10.71 -9.61 2.70
N ASN A 65 11.03 -10.90 2.79
CA ASN A 65 12.25 -11.39 3.43
C ASN A 65 12.42 -10.86 4.87
N GLY A 66 11.30 -10.71 5.60
CA GLY A 66 11.28 -10.21 6.98
C GLY A 66 11.52 -8.70 7.14
N LYS A 67 11.50 -7.92 6.05
CA LYS A 67 11.59 -6.46 6.09
C LYS A 67 10.36 -5.81 5.48
N TRP A 68 9.92 -4.73 6.09
CA TRP A 68 8.76 -3.95 5.65
C TRP A 68 9.17 -2.78 4.75
N GLY A 69 8.35 -2.58 3.72
CA GLY A 69 8.39 -1.47 2.78
C GLY A 69 6.96 -1.12 2.36
N TYR A 70 6.80 -0.33 1.30
CA TYR A 70 5.49 0.09 0.81
C TYR A 70 5.41 0.06 -0.71
N ILE A 71 4.25 -0.35 -1.21
CA ILE A 71 3.93 -0.37 -2.64
C ILE A 71 2.74 0.54 -2.96
N ASN A 72 2.65 0.99 -4.21
CA ASN A 72 1.47 1.65 -4.76
C ASN A 72 0.45 0.61 -5.31
N PRO A 73 -0.76 1.04 -5.73
CA PRO A 73 -1.78 0.14 -6.28
C PRO A 73 -1.35 -0.58 -7.57
N GLU A 74 -0.36 -0.03 -8.27
CA GLU A 74 0.25 -0.65 -9.45
C GLU A 74 1.23 -1.78 -9.09
N GLY A 75 1.50 -2.00 -7.80
CA GLY A 75 2.46 -2.99 -7.29
C GLY A 75 3.91 -2.53 -7.31
N GLU A 76 4.18 -1.27 -7.64
CA GLU A 76 5.51 -0.71 -7.68
C GLU A 76 5.97 -0.34 -6.26
N VAL A 77 7.24 -0.63 -5.96
CA VAL A 77 7.86 -0.29 -4.68
C VAL A 77 8.03 1.22 -4.57
N ALA A 78 7.20 1.85 -3.74
CA ALA A 78 7.30 3.27 -3.39
C ALA A 78 8.34 3.51 -2.29
N ILE A 79 8.47 2.58 -1.34
CA ILE A 79 9.45 2.62 -0.26
C ILE A 79 10.07 1.23 -0.13
N PRO A 80 11.40 1.07 -0.28
CA PRO A 80 12.07 -0.23 -0.20
C PRO A 80 11.81 -0.97 1.11
N CYS A 81 11.76 -2.29 1.04
CA CYS A 81 11.68 -3.17 2.21
C CYS A 81 12.99 -3.11 3.01
N GLN A 82 13.02 -2.26 4.04
CA GLN A 82 14.22 -2.00 4.84
C GLN A 82 13.93 -1.86 6.34
N PHE A 83 12.66 -1.78 6.73
CA PHE A 83 12.25 -1.61 8.12
C PHE A 83 12.01 -2.95 8.79
N ASP A 84 12.22 -3.02 10.10
CA ASP A 84 11.90 -4.21 10.90
C ASP A 84 10.38 -4.40 11.03
N ASP A 85 9.65 -3.28 11.07
CA ASP A 85 8.19 -3.23 11.16
C ASP A 85 7.67 -1.90 10.59
N ALA A 86 6.38 -1.84 10.25
CA ALA A 86 5.75 -0.68 9.63
C ALA A 86 4.23 -0.63 9.89
N THR A 87 3.71 0.57 10.13
CA THR A 87 2.25 0.79 10.24
C THR A 87 1.67 1.25 8.90
N TYR A 88 0.34 1.32 8.78
CA TYR A 88 -0.27 2.01 7.64
C TYR A 88 -0.02 3.53 7.72
N PHE A 89 -0.12 4.20 6.57
CA PHE A 89 -0.11 5.66 6.49
C PHE A 89 -1.39 6.26 7.07
N SER A 90 -1.24 7.26 7.92
CA SER A 90 -2.30 8.12 8.46
C SER A 90 -1.76 9.53 8.60
N GLU A 91 -2.52 10.52 8.13
CA GLU A 91 -2.10 11.93 8.14
C GLU A 91 -0.75 12.14 7.44
N LYS A 92 -0.50 11.42 6.34
CA LYS A 92 0.74 11.45 5.53
C LYS A 92 1.98 10.92 6.22
N LEU A 93 1.85 10.34 7.41
CA LEU A 93 2.93 9.71 8.16
C LEU A 93 2.64 8.23 8.39
N ALA A 94 3.69 7.43 8.44
CA ALA A 94 3.61 6.06 8.88
C ALA A 94 4.67 5.80 9.94
N GLY A 95 4.31 5.01 10.94
CA GLY A 95 5.24 4.43 11.87
C GLY A 95 6.16 3.44 11.16
N ALA A 96 7.46 3.52 11.42
CA ALA A 96 8.41 2.53 10.94
C ALA A 96 9.38 2.18 12.07
N CYS A 97 9.75 0.91 12.15
CA CYS A 97 10.74 0.40 13.09
C CYS A 97 12.05 0.15 12.36
N LYS A 98 13.15 0.68 12.89
CA LYS A 98 14.50 0.44 12.38
C LYS A 98 15.44 0.20 13.55
N ASP A 99 16.17 -0.90 13.48
CA ASP A 99 17.10 -1.35 14.51
C ASP A 99 16.42 -1.44 15.90
N GLY A 100 15.15 -1.90 15.90
CA GLY A 100 14.34 -2.07 17.11
C GLY A 100 13.79 -0.77 17.73
N LYS A 101 13.92 0.38 17.05
CA LYS A 101 13.35 1.66 17.49
C LYS A 101 12.36 2.22 16.48
N TRP A 102 11.28 2.79 17.00
CA TRP A 102 10.22 3.38 16.22
C TRP A 102 10.44 4.87 15.98
N GLY A 103 10.10 5.30 14.77
CA GLY A 103 10.02 6.69 14.33
C GLY A 103 8.90 6.83 13.31
N PHE A 104 8.80 8.00 12.68
CA PHE A 104 7.81 8.24 11.63
C PHE A 104 8.47 8.65 10.33
N ILE A 105 7.97 8.10 9.23
CA ILE A 105 8.40 8.40 7.87
C ILE A 105 7.26 9.06 7.09
N ASN A 106 7.61 9.87 6.10
CA ASN A 106 6.65 10.39 5.12
C ASN A 106 6.45 9.38 3.97
N ARG A 107 5.58 9.74 3.00
CA ARG A 107 5.26 8.92 1.82
C ARG A 107 6.42 8.71 0.84
N SER A 108 7.56 9.38 1.01
CA SER A 108 8.80 9.10 0.25
C SER A 108 9.77 8.21 1.03
N GLY A 109 9.39 7.75 2.23
CA GLY A 109 10.25 6.98 3.13
C GLY A 109 11.28 7.80 3.89
N ALA A 110 11.22 9.14 3.80
CA ALA A 110 12.11 9.99 4.56
C ALA A 110 11.63 10.09 6.02
N MET A 111 12.59 9.97 6.95
CA MET A 111 12.34 10.12 8.37
C MET A 111 11.90 11.55 8.69
N VAL A 112 10.74 11.69 9.32
CA VAL A 112 10.16 12.94 9.82
C VAL A 112 10.33 13.03 11.34
N ILE A 113 10.15 11.91 12.04
CA ILE A 113 10.36 11.81 13.49
C ILE A 113 11.40 10.72 13.75
N PRO A 114 12.46 10.97 14.54
CA PRO A 114 13.56 10.04 14.75
C PRO A 114 13.16 8.66 15.26
N PHE A 115 13.93 7.63 14.87
CA PHE A 115 13.84 6.27 15.40
C PHE A 115 14.41 6.20 16.82
N GLN A 116 13.61 6.55 17.83
CA GLN A 116 14.05 6.56 19.23
C GLN A 116 13.02 5.99 20.22
N TYR A 117 11.79 5.75 19.77
CA TYR A 117 10.72 5.26 20.63
C TYR A 117 10.71 3.74 20.74
N GLU A 118 10.29 3.21 21.89
CA GLU A 118 10.10 1.76 22.07
C GLU A 118 8.81 1.27 21.42
N GLU A 119 7.78 2.09 21.48
CA GLU A 119 6.45 1.79 20.96
C GLU A 119 5.82 3.07 20.44
N ILE A 120 5.00 2.95 19.39
CA ILE A 120 4.21 4.05 18.83
C ILE A 120 2.79 3.56 18.49
N ARG A 121 1.88 4.50 18.30
CA ARG A 121 0.62 4.27 17.58
C ARG A 121 0.53 5.20 16.37
N SER A 122 -0.37 4.89 15.45
CA SER A 122 -0.67 5.73 14.29
C SER A 122 -1.13 7.13 14.71
N PHE A 123 -0.86 8.12 13.86
CA PHE A 123 -1.38 9.48 14.02
C PHE A 123 -2.90 9.53 13.91
N ILE A 124 -3.53 10.21 14.87
CA ILE A 124 -4.96 10.53 14.92
C ILE A 124 -5.11 11.96 15.46
N ASP A 125 -5.75 12.84 14.71
CA ASP A 125 -5.96 14.25 15.02
C ASP A 125 -4.65 15.00 15.32
N GLY A 126 -3.60 14.73 14.55
CA GLY A 126 -2.29 15.35 14.69
C GLY A 126 -1.45 14.84 15.87
N LEU A 127 -1.91 13.81 16.58
CA LEU A 127 -1.24 13.24 17.74
C LEU A 127 -0.95 11.75 17.53
N ALA A 128 0.23 11.32 17.98
CA ALA A 128 0.60 9.92 18.04
C ALA A 128 1.16 9.60 19.44
N PRO A 129 0.52 8.72 20.21
CA PRO A 129 1.11 8.20 21.44
C PRO A 129 2.43 7.49 21.17
N VAL A 130 3.45 7.82 21.94
CA VAL A 130 4.77 7.18 21.89
C VAL A 130 5.21 6.80 23.30
N LYS A 131 5.99 5.72 23.39
CA LYS A 131 6.69 5.35 24.62
C LYS A 131 8.18 5.58 24.41
N GLU A 132 8.73 6.48 25.21
CA GLU A 132 10.16 6.71 25.33
C GLU A 132 10.64 6.06 26.64
N ASN A 133 11.89 5.63 26.71
CA ASN A 133 12.48 5.08 27.93
C ASN A 133 12.23 6.00 29.13
N GLY A 134 11.81 5.42 30.27
CA GLY A 134 11.77 6.10 31.57
C GLY A 134 13.14 6.21 32.22
#